data_AF-A0A349K2Y4-F1
#
_entry.id   AF-A0A349K2Y4-F1
#
_cell.length_a   1.000
_cell.length_b   1.000
_cell.length_c   1.000
_cell.angle_alpha   90.00
_cell.angle_beta   90.00
_cell.angle_gamma   90.00
#
_symmetry.space_group_name_H-M   'P 1'
#
loop_
_entity.id
_entity.type
_entity.pdbx_description
1 polymer ?
#
loop_
_entity_poly.entity_id
_entity_poly.type
_entity_poly.pdbx_seq_one_letter_code
_entity_poly.pdbx_strand_id
1 'polypeptide(L)'
;AAYEESMKTLIANLRKDLKAPGMNFVIGRLCDHLSHQQWNAVRDAQVKVANDDPRGAWADTDDTNDKERDGRKWNDLHYTKEGYDLFGRRLARQAVKLIKGEKPDPKGRPE
;
A
#
# COMPACT_ATOMS: atom_id res chain seq x y z
N ALA A 1 -1.39 -14.97 -9.58
CA ALA A 1 -1.46 -14.06 -10.75
C ALA A 1 -0.10 -13.43 -10.98
N ALA A 2 0.23 -13.03 -12.22
CA ALA A 2 1.55 -12.49 -12.58
C ALA A 2 2.01 -11.31 -11.70
N TYR A 3 1.08 -10.50 -11.17
CA TYR A 3 1.41 -9.36 -10.31
C TYR A 3 2.08 -9.75 -8.99
N GLU A 4 1.54 -10.76 -8.29
CA GLU A 4 2.08 -11.20 -6.99
C GLU A 4 3.52 -11.71 -7.13
N GLU A 5 3.74 -12.59 -8.11
CA GLU A 5 5.06 -13.18 -8.39
C GLU A 5 6.05 -12.09 -8.83
N SER A 6 5.63 -11.18 -9.70
CA SER A 6 6.46 -10.07 -10.16
C SER A 6 6.86 -9.13 -9.02
N MET A 7 5.92 -8.82 -8.11
CA MET A 7 6.20 -7.97 -6.95
C MET A 7 7.14 -8.66 -5.95
N LYS A 8 6.92 -9.95 -5.65
CA LYS A 8 7.84 -10.74 -4.81
C LYS A 8 9.25 -10.79 -5.42
N THR A 9 9.34 -10.99 -6.73
CA THR A 9 10.61 -11.00 -7.47
C THR A 9 11.31 -9.64 -7.41
N LEU A 10 10.58 -8.54 -7.60
CA LEU A 10 11.12 -7.18 -7.47
C LEU A 10 11.71 -6.95 -6.08
N ILE A 11 10.98 -7.28 -5.02
CA ILE A 11 11.44 -7.11 -3.63
C ILE A 11 12.70 -7.96 -3.38
N ALA A 12 12.72 -9.21 -3.83
CA ALA A 12 13.86 -10.10 -3.70
C ALA A 12 15.10 -9.55 -4.43
N ASN A 13 14.93 -9.06 -5.66
CA ASN A 13 16.01 -8.46 -6.44
C ASN A 13 16.54 -7.19 -5.76
N LEU A 14 15.67 -6.30 -5.28
CA LEU A 14 16.11 -5.09 -4.55
C LEU A 14 16.91 -5.44 -3.28
N ARG A 15 16.45 -6.42 -2.49
CA ARG A 15 17.20 -6.88 -1.31
C ARG A 15 18.58 -7.42 -1.67
N LYS A 16 18.68 -8.19 -2.75
CA LYS A 16 19.94 -8.77 -3.23
C LYS A 16 20.88 -7.67 -3.75
N ASP A 17 20.41 -6.86 -4.69
CA ASP A 17 21.24 -5.92 -5.44
C ASP A 17 21.70 -4.75 -4.57
N LEU A 18 20.87 -4.32 -3.61
CA LEU A 18 21.24 -3.32 -2.60
C LEU A 18 22.00 -3.91 -1.40
N LYS A 19 22.26 -5.23 -1.39
CA LYS A 19 22.89 -5.95 -0.26
C LYS A 19 22.16 -5.70 1.08
N ALA A 20 20.84 -5.61 1.03
CA ALA A 20 19.97 -5.27 2.16
C ALA A 20 18.95 -6.41 2.43
N PRO A 21 19.37 -7.60 2.87
CA PRO A 21 18.46 -8.72 3.11
C PRO A 21 17.38 -8.44 4.17
N GLY A 22 17.66 -7.51 5.10
CA GLY A 22 16.72 -7.05 6.13
C GLY A 22 15.86 -5.86 5.73
N MET A 23 15.85 -5.46 4.45
CA MET A 23 15.08 -4.30 4.00
C MET A 23 13.57 -4.51 4.25
N ASN A 24 13.01 -3.61 5.05
CA ASN A 24 11.58 -3.43 5.23
C ASN A 24 10.98 -2.76 3.99
N PHE A 25 9.72 -3.06 3.69
CA PHE A 25 8.98 -2.38 2.64
C PHE A 25 7.52 -2.10 3.06
N VAL A 26 6.94 -1.06 2.48
CA VAL A 26 5.52 -0.73 2.66
C VAL A 26 4.87 -0.53 1.29
N ILE A 27 3.81 -1.27 1.00
CA ILE A 27 3.05 -1.15 -0.26
C ILE A 27 1.85 -0.22 -0.04
N GLY A 28 1.69 0.81 -0.87
CA GLY A 28 0.39 1.49 -1.00
C GLY A 28 -0.55 0.63 -1.85
N ARG A 29 -1.66 0.18 -1.29
CA ARG A 29 -2.67 -0.55 -2.07
C ARG A 29 -3.31 0.42 -3.07
N LEU A 30 -3.70 -0.06 -4.26
CA LEU A 30 -4.53 0.72 -5.19
C LEU A 30 -5.82 1.18 -4.49
N CYS A 31 -6.26 2.42 -4.78
CA CYS A 31 -7.51 2.99 -4.24
C CYS A 31 -8.76 2.28 -4.78
N ASP A 32 -9.92 2.67 -4.30
CA ASP A 32 -11.21 2.03 -4.57
C ASP A 32 -11.92 2.54 -5.85
N HIS A 33 -11.22 3.31 -6.69
CA HIS A 33 -11.76 3.90 -7.92
C HIS A 33 -12.49 2.91 -8.84
N LEU A 34 -11.96 1.70 -8.98
CA LEU A 34 -12.58 0.65 -9.77
C LEU A 34 -12.89 -0.56 -8.88
N SER A 35 -13.93 -1.30 -9.23
CA SER A 35 -14.37 -2.49 -8.48
C SER A 35 -14.43 -3.77 -9.32
N HIS A 36 -13.89 -3.73 -10.54
CA HIS A 36 -13.88 -4.91 -11.42
C HIS A 36 -12.83 -5.94 -10.99
N GLN A 37 -13.01 -7.19 -11.45
CA GLN A 37 -12.24 -8.36 -11.01
C GLN A 37 -10.71 -8.15 -11.08
N GLN A 38 -10.21 -7.60 -12.18
CA GLN A 38 -8.76 -7.39 -12.36
C GLN A 38 -8.18 -6.35 -11.40
N TRP A 39 -8.92 -5.27 -11.10
CA TRP A 39 -8.49 -4.24 -10.15
C TRP A 39 -8.41 -4.83 -8.74
N ASN A 40 -9.45 -5.56 -8.32
CA ASN A 40 -9.48 -6.22 -7.03
C ASN A 40 -8.40 -7.32 -6.92
N ALA A 41 -8.13 -8.06 -8.00
CA ALA A 41 -7.07 -9.06 -8.00
C ALA A 41 -5.68 -8.44 -7.75
N VAL A 42 -5.41 -7.24 -8.24
CA VAL A 42 -4.16 -6.51 -7.93
C VAL A 42 -4.17 -6.01 -6.48
N ARG A 43 -5.28 -5.44 -6.00
CA ARG A 43 -5.45 -5.01 -4.60
C ARG A 43 -5.18 -6.14 -3.62
N ASP A 44 -5.77 -7.31 -3.87
CA ASP A 44 -5.60 -8.51 -3.04
C ASP A 44 -4.16 -9.00 -3.08
N ALA A 45 -3.53 -9.02 -4.26
CA ALA A 45 -2.12 -9.39 -4.40
C ALA A 45 -1.19 -8.42 -3.63
N GLN A 46 -1.43 -7.11 -3.68
CA GLN A 46 -0.63 -6.13 -2.93
C GLN A 46 -0.70 -6.37 -1.41
N VAL A 47 -1.90 -6.60 -0.87
CA VAL A 47 -2.09 -6.92 0.56
C VAL A 47 -1.45 -8.25 0.90
N LYS A 48 -1.62 -9.26 0.06
CA LYS A 48 -1.05 -10.60 0.28
C LYS A 48 0.48 -10.57 0.30
N VAL A 49 1.12 -9.91 -0.66
CA VAL A 49 2.59 -9.78 -0.70
C VAL A 49 3.12 -9.14 0.57
N ALA A 50 2.46 -8.08 1.05
CA ALA A 50 2.87 -7.42 2.29
C ALA A 50 2.68 -8.31 3.53
N ASN A 51 1.57 -9.04 3.62
CA ASN A 51 1.25 -9.89 4.78
C ASN A 51 2.07 -11.19 4.82
N ASP A 52 2.46 -11.74 3.67
CA ASP A 52 3.26 -12.96 3.57
C ASP A 52 4.74 -12.74 3.95
N ASP A 53 5.23 -11.50 3.96
CA ASP A 53 6.63 -11.18 4.24
C ASP A 53 6.78 -10.58 5.64
N PRO A 54 7.64 -11.13 6.54
CA PRO A 54 7.80 -10.62 7.90
C PRO A 54 8.39 -9.20 7.98
N ARG A 55 8.89 -8.65 6.86
CA ARG A 55 9.42 -7.29 6.72
C ARG A 55 8.48 -6.39 5.90
N GLY A 56 7.28 -6.88 5.59
CA GLY A 56 6.29 -6.20 4.78
C GLY A 56 5.19 -5.55 5.60
N ALA A 57 4.67 -4.44 5.09
CA ALA A 57 3.42 -3.83 5.52
C ALA A 57 2.69 -3.20 4.32
N TRP A 58 1.45 -2.80 4.52
CA TRP A 58 0.69 -2.09 3.49
C TRP A 58 -0.10 -0.93 4.08
N ALA A 59 -0.43 0.04 3.24
CA ALA A 59 -1.28 1.18 3.57
C ALA A 59 -2.55 1.17 2.71
N ASP A 60 -3.68 1.32 3.37
CA ASP A 60 -5.00 1.49 2.76
C ASP A 60 -5.14 2.91 2.20
N THR A 61 -5.85 3.03 1.07
CA THR A 61 -5.96 4.27 0.29
C THR A 61 -7.40 4.56 -0.16
N ASP A 62 -8.38 3.78 0.31
CA ASP A 62 -9.78 3.89 -0.17
C ASP A 62 -10.44 5.22 0.24
N ASP A 63 -9.92 5.93 1.23
CA ASP A 63 -10.42 7.22 1.70
C ASP A 63 -9.53 8.40 1.27
N THR A 64 -8.79 8.25 0.17
CA THR A 64 -7.78 9.25 -0.27
C THR A 64 -8.13 9.96 -1.58
N ASN A 65 -9.17 9.54 -2.29
CA ASN A 65 -9.45 9.95 -3.68
C ASN A 65 -10.85 10.52 -3.92
N ASP A 66 -11.66 10.70 -2.88
CA ASP A 66 -12.94 11.40 -3.00
C ASP A 66 -12.71 12.91 -3.19
N LYS A 67 -13.01 13.39 -4.40
CA LYS A 67 -12.93 14.81 -4.78
C LYS A 67 -14.31 15.46 -4.68
N GLU A 68 -14.32 16.77 -4.44
CA GLU A 68 -15.53 17.57 -4.42
C GLU A 68 -15.36 18.82 -5.28
N ARG A 69 -16.39 19.14 -6.05
CA ARG A 69 -16.50 20.37 -6.84
C ARG A 69 -17.96 20.78 -6.91
N ASP A 70 -18.24 22.04 -6.55
CA ASP A 70 -19.59 22.60 -6.57
C ASP A 70 -20.62 21.75 -5.79
N GLY A 71 -20.20 21.22 -4.64
CA GLY A 71 -21.01 20.34 -3.78
C GLY A 71 -21.23 18.91 -4.32
N ARG A 72 -20.66 18.57 -5.48
CA ARG A 72 -20.73 17.22 -6.04
C ARG A 72 -19.45 16.45 -5.73
N LYS A 73 -19.62 15.29 -5.08
CA LYS A 73 -18.53 14.35 -4.80
C LYS A 73 -18.38 13.30 -5.89
N TRP A 74 -17.16 12.87 -6.14
CA TRP A 74 -16.86 11.69 -6.95
C TRP A 74 -15.59 11.01 -6.46
N ASN A 75 -15.55 9.70 -6.61
CA ASN A 75 -14.38 8.89 -6.30
C ASN A 75 -13.45 8.88 -7.53
N ASP A 76 -12.30 9.54 -7.43
CA ASP A 76 -11.41 9.81 -8.56
C ASP A 76 -10.30 8.75 -8.69
N LEU A 77 -9.70 8.64 -9.88
CA LEU A 77 -8.54 7.76 -10.06
C LEU A 77 -7.32 8.23 -9.25
N HIS A 78 -7.16 9.55 -9.09
CA HIS A 78 -6.02 10.15 -8.40
C HIS A 78 -6.44 10.75 -7.05
N TYR A 79 -5.51 10.71 -6.10
CA TYR A 79 -5.78 11.16 -4.73
C TYR A 79 -5.97 12.68 -4.67
N THR A 80 -6.68 13.15 -3.65
CA THR A 80 -6.70 14.57 -3.29
C THR A 80 -5.36 14.97 -2.69
N LYS A 81 -5.12 16.28 -2.52
CA LYS A 81 -3.92 16.77 -1.82
C LYS A 81 -3.89 16.23 -0.38
N GLU A 82 -5.02 16.30 0.29
CA GLU A 82 -5.24 15.81 1.65
C GLU A 82 -5.11 14.28 1.71
N GLY A 83 -5.58 13.58 0.68
CA GLY A 83 -5.44 12.13 0.52
C GLY A 83 -3.98 11.70 0.37
N TYR A 84 -3.16 12.43 -0.40
CA TYR A 84 -1.72 12.18 -0.46
C TYR A 84 -1.02 12.42 0.89
N ASP A 85 -1.42 13.46 1.64
CA ASP A 85 -0.91 13.69 2.99
C ASP A 85 -1.25 12.53 3.95
N LEU A 86 -2.52 12.10 3.96
CA LEU A 86 -2.97 10.96 4.76
C LEU A 86 -2.25 9.66 4.37
N PHE A 87 -2.13 9.39 3.07
CA PHE A 87 -1.41 8.23 2.56
C PHE A 87 0.06 8.23 2.99
N GLY A 88 0.75 9.38 2.87
CA GLY A 88 2.13 9.54 3.30
C GLY A 88 2.32 9.26 4.79
N ARG A 89 1.42 9.78 5.65
CA ARG A 89 1.42 9.48 7.09
C ARG A 89 1.24 7.99 7.37
N ARG A 90 0.35 7.31 6.64
CA ARG A 90 0.14 5.85 6.79
C ARG A 90 1.38 5.05 6.42
N LEU A 91 2.03 5.39 5.29
CA LEU A 91 3.30 4.77 4.90
C LEU A 91 4.36 4.95 5.98
N ALA A 92 4.54 6.17 6.48
CA ALA A 92 5.53 6.48 7.52
C ALA A 92 5.27 5.71 8.81
N ARG A 93 4.02 5.66 9.28
CA ARG A 93 3.67 4.92 10.51
C ARG A 93 3.88 3.42 10.37
N GLN A 94 3.51 2.81 9.23
CA GLN A 94 3.82 1.40 8.99
C GLN A 94 5.34 1.13 8.98
N ALA A 95 6.10 1.99 8.30
CA ALA A 95 7.55 1.87 8.25
C ALA A 95 8.18 1.97 9.65
N VAL A 96 7.72 2.91 10.48
CA VAL A 96 8.18 3.05 11.87
C VAL A 96 7.88 1.79 12.69
N LYS A 97 6.69 1.20 12.56
CA LYS A 97 6.35 -0.05 13.24
C LYS A 97 7.31 -1.18 12.86
N LEU A 98 7.55 -1.37 11.55
CA LEU A 98 8.50 -2.37 11.05
C LEU A 98 9.93 -2.13 11.57
N ILE A 99 10.40 -0.89 11.62
CA ILE A 99 11.74 -0.54 12.13
C ILE A 99 11.86 -0.85 13.63
N LYS A 100 10.80 -0.61 14.41
CA LYS A 100 10.75 -0.90 15.85
C LYS A 100 10.49 -2.38 16.19
N GLY A 101 10.26 -3.23 15.18
CA GLY A 101 9.86 -4.63 15.40
C GLY A 101 8.44 -4.77 15.95
N GLU A 102 7.62 -3.73 15.82
CA GLU A 102 6.21 -3.75 16.19
C GLU A 102 5.37 -4.37 15.08
N LYS A 103 4.21 -4.92 15.44
CA LYS A 103 3.27 -5.44 14.46
C LYS A 103 2.66 -4.29 13.63
N PRO A 104 2.75 -4.32 12.28
CA PRO A 104 2.07 -3.37 11.42
C PRO A 104 0.56 -3.33 11.68
N ASP A 105 -0.09 -2.22 11.35
CA ASP A 105 -1.55 -2.15 11.40
C ASP A 105 -2.15 -3.13 10.36
N PRO A 106 -2.96 -4.12 10.79
CA PRO A 106 -3.45 -5.16 9.89
C PRO A 106 -4.49 -4.66 8.88
N LYS A 107 -5.09 -3.49 9.14
CA LYS A 107 -6.06 -2.85 8.24
C LYS A 107 -5.41 -1.81 7.32
N GLY A 108 -4.10 -1.61 7.43
CA GLY A 108 -3.39 -0.62 6.63
C GLY A 108 -3.75 0.84 6.98
N ARG A 109 -4.39 1.10 8.13
CA ARG A 109 -4.85 2.43 8.54
C ARG A 109 -4.25 2.88 9.88
N PRO A 110 -2.92 2.92 10.04
CA PRO A 110 -2.32 3.39 11.29
C PRO A 110 -2.59 4.89 11.51
N GLU A 111 -2.94 5.25 12.74
CA GLU A 111 -3.21 6.61 13.23
C GLU A 111 -2.07 7.20 14.07
#